data_AF-A0A8H5B992-F1
#
_entry.id   AF-A0A8H5B992-F1
#
_cell.length_a   1.000
_cell.length_b   1.000
_cell.length_c   1.000
_cell.angle_alpha   90.00
_cell.angle_beta   90.00
_cell.angle_gamma   90.00
#
_symmetry.space_group_name_H-M   'P 1'
#
loop_
_entity.id
_entity.type
_entity.pdbx_description
1 polymer ?
#
loop_
_entity_poly.entity_id
_entity_poly.type
_entity_poly.pdbx_seq_one_letter_code
_entity_poly.pdbx_strand_id
1 'polypeptide(L)'
;MINSRRMKGDRSTPVKMGCYKKRCANEDAKSYRITCQLSHSEDRHISLLPMKLSHCLTLLAALLPFTHAAPTVSSARRDAASDDYNSRFLVYALSLEQLVFAFYNSSLSLLSADDFRAAGHPDYVRRGYEQIRKTYQDHSDYLINEISNLGDPDAAGHCDYAFPVKTTEDFINLSEAMQALAVSTFAGALEHSHSDIYTTAFGEMLGLEARYATWISTAVKKQDLADMSFESPLKLNDTWTIAGGYVTSCPPGTVPDDIFPHGLNDWPILTVPDTVRPGDTISISFPDTLYNTDDTLFAGFMTGRNMESYPLVGNADGSFSVTVPQSIGGKGAVWLYVGKGDGSSVSDDNMVAGPALVMMAANREKDGRESALENNTWSW
;
A
#
# COMPACT_ATOMS: atom_id res chain seq x y z
N MET A 1 -40.12 -60.27 -8.84
CA MET A 1 -40.37 -59.30 -9.93
C MET A 1 -39.70 -58.00 -9.48
N ILE A 2 -38.49 -57.62 -9.93
CA ILE A 2 -38.16 -56.95 -11.22
C ILE A 2 -39.20 -55.83 -11.48
N ASN A 3 -38.90 -54.52 -11.53
CA ASN A 3 -37.74 -53.85 -12.12
C ASN A 3 -37.54 -52.41 -11.61
N SER A 4 -36.28 -51.99 -11.57
CA SER A 4 -35.81 -50.60 -11.47
C SER A 4 -36.16 -49.75 -12.71
N ARG A 5 -36.41 -48.44 -12.55
CA ARG A 5 -36.04 -47.44 -13.56
C ARG A 5 -35.59 -46.10 -12.96
N ARG A 6 -34.28 -45.91 -13.11
CA ARG A 6 -33.41 -44.74 -12.98
C ARG A 6 -34.01 -43.43 -13.54
N MET A 7 -33.90 -42.35 -12.77
CA MET A 7 -33.97 -40.97 -13.26
C MET A 7 -32.75 -40.69 -14.16
N LYS A 8 -32.96 -40.10 -15.34
CA LYS A 8 -31.89 -39.64 -16.24
C LYS A 8 -31.45 -38.25 -15.79
N GLY A 9 -30.17 -38.13 -15.48
CA GLY A 9 -29.49 -36.87 -15.21
C GLY A 9 -29.35 -36.00 -16.45
N ASP A 10 -29.43 -34.71 -16.21
CA ASP A 10 -29.00 -33.62 -17.07
C ASP A 10 -27.50 -33.76 -17.37
N ARG A 11 -27.15 -33.84 -18.66
CA ARG A 11 -25.75 -33.84 -19.11
C ARG A 11 -25.48 -32.46 -19.67
N SER A 12 -24.78 -31.64 -18.89
CA SER A 12 -24.06 -30.49 -19.39
C SER A 12 -23.14 -30.93 -20.54
N THR A 13 -23.37 -30.35 -21.71
CA THR A 13 -22.53 -30.54 -22.90
C THR A 13 -21.12 -30.01 -22.64
N PRO A 14 -20.05 -30.77 -22.96
CA PRO A 14 -18.69 -30.28 -22.79
C PRO A 14 -18.38 -29.22 -23.86
N VAL A 15 -17.98 -28.02 -23.41
CA VAL A 15 -17.40 -26.99 -24.28
C VAL A 15 -16.06 -27.53 -24.80
N LYS A 16 -15.99 -27.85 -26.10
CA LYS A 16 -14.73 -28.21 -26.76
C LYS A 16 -13.97 -26.94 -27.13
N MET A 17 -12.91 -26.64 -26.37
CA MET A 17 -11.94 -25.62 -26.75
C MET A 17 -10.96 -26.22 -27.77
N GLY A 18 -11.11 -25.87 -29.05
CA GLY A 18 -10.22 -26.30 -30.12
C GLY A 18 -9.37 -25.14 -30.62
N CYS A 19 -8.08 -25.12 -30.28
CA CYS A 19 -7.11 -24.22 -30.92
C CYS A 19 -6.66 -24.83 -32.25
N TYR A 20 -6.97 -24.18 -33.37
CA TYR A 20 -6.43 -24.58 -34.68
C TYR A 20 -5.40 -23.55 -35.17
N LYS A 21 -4.21 -24.03 -35.53
CA LYS A 21 -3.20 -23.25 -36.26
C LYS A 21 -3.69 -23.06 -37.71
N LYS A 22 -4.15 -21.86 -38.04
CA LYS A 22 -4.37 -21.48 -39.45
C LYS A 22 -3.04 -20.99 -40.02
N ARG A 23 -2.49 -21.72 -40.98
CA ARG A 23 -1.29 -21.32 -41.73
C ARG A 23 -1.74 -20.33 -42.81
N CYS A 24 -1.49 -19.03 -42.64
CA CYS A 24 -1.63 -18.08 -43.75
C CYS A 24 -0.47 -18.31 -44.72
N ALA A 25 -0.79 -18.67 -45.96
CA ALA A 25 0.17 -18.68 -47.04
C ALA A 25 0.35 -17.23 -47.53
N ASN A 26 1.43 -16.59 -47.11
CA ASN A 26 2.28 -15.75 -47.96
C ASN A 26 3.56 -15.38 -47.21
N GLU A 27 4.64 -15.30 -47.98
CA GLU A 27 6.02 -15.23 -47.54
C GLU A 27 6.35 -13.96 -46.73
N ASP A 28 7.29 -14.12 -45.80
CA ASP A 28 8.07 -13.07 -45.11
C ASP A 28 7.35 -12.13 -44.12
N ALA A 29 7.06 -12.64 -42.92
CA ALA A 29 7.30 -11.95 -41.63
C ALA A 29 6.89 -12.84 -40.42
N LYS A 30 7.81 -13.06 -39.47
CA LYS A 30 7.53 -13.76 -38.20
C LYS A 30 6.74 -12.85 -37.24
N SER A 31 5.42 -12.95 -37.26
CA SER A 31 4.55 -12.51 -36.16
C SER A 31 3.36 -13.46 -36.04
N TYR A 32 3.17 -14.08 -34.87
CA TYR A 32 2.03 -14.95 -34.60
C TYR A 32 1.02 -14.17 -33.73
N ARG A 33 -0.16 -13.88 -34.27
CA ARG A 33 -1.32 -13.43 -33.49
C ARG A 33 -2.21 -14.63 -33.17
N ILE A 34 -2.45 -14.89 -31.89
CA ILE A 34 -3.48 -15.83 -31.45
C ILE A 34 -4.77 -15.02 -31.29
N THR A 35 -5.81 -15.37 -32.04
CA THR A 35 -7.13 -14.76 -31.92
C THR A 35 -8.12 -15.84 -31.47
N CYS A 36 -8.63 -15.73 -30.25
CA CYS A 36 -9.72 -16.58 -29.77
C CYS A 36 -11.04 -15.87 -30.06
N GLN A 37 -11.89 -16.45 -30.91
CA GLN A 37 -13.28 -16.00 -31.07
C GLN A 37 -14.21 -16.98 -30.35
N LEU A 38 -15.06 -16.44 -29.47
CA LEU A 38 -16.23 -17.12 -28.94
C LEU A 38 -17.35 -17.02 -29.99
N SER A 39 -17.84 -18.15 -30.50
CA SER A 39 -19.02 -18.14 -31.38
C SER A 39 -20.29 -18.17 -30.54
N HIS A 40 -21.02 -17.06 -30.49
CA HIS A 40 -22.46 -17.09 -30.21
C HIS A 40 -23.21 -16.91 -31.53
N SER A 41 -24.08 -17.87 -31.86
CA SER A 41 -25.08 -17.68 -32.90
C SER A 41 -26.24 -16.88 -32.32
N GLU A 42 -26.55 -15.73 -32.92
CA GLU A 42 -27.93 -15.28 -33.17
C GLU A 42 -27.92 -14.00 -34.01
N ASP A 43 -28.85 -13.96 -34.97
CA ASP A 43 -28.96 -13.00 -36.06
C ASP A 43 -29.22 -11.54 -35.62
N ARG A 44 -28.66 -10.59 -36.38
CA ARG A 44 -29.39 -9.40 -36.86
C ARG A 44 -28.62 -8.64 -37.95
N HIS A 45 -29.25 -8.53 -39.12
CA HIS A 45 -28.81 -7.73 -40.27
C HIS A 45 -28.75 -6.23 -39.94
N ILE A 46 -27.59 -5.59 -40.17
CA ILE A 46 -27.49 -4.13 -40.36
C ILE A 46 -26.66 -3.88 -41.63
N SER A 47 -27.29 -3.25 -42.61
CA SER A 47 -26.66 -2.87 -43.88
C SER A 47 -25.78 -1.64 -43.69
N LEU A 48 -24.51 -1.70 -44.08
CA LEU A 48 -23.60 -0.57 -44.12
C LEU A 48 -23.57 0.02 -45.55
N LEU A 49 -24.00 1.28 -45.68
CA LEU A 49 -23.80 2.11 -46.88
C LEU A 49 -22.45 2.85 -46.79
N PRO A 50 -21.69 3.02 -47.89
CA PRO A 50 -20.43 3.74 -47.90
C PRO A 50 -20.66 5.25 -48.03
N MET A 51 -20.15 6.05 -47.08
CA MET A 51 -20.22 7.51 -47.16
C MET A 51 -19.02 8.04 -47.95
N LYS A 52 -19.31 8.74 -49.05
CA LYS A 52 -18.33 9.38 -49.95
C LYS A 52 -17.76 10.66 -49.34
N LEU A 53 -16.45 10.85 -49.46
CA LEU A 53 -15.77 12.14 -49.32
C LEU A 53 -16.30 13.12 -50.39
N SER A 54 -16.67 14.33 -49.99
CA SER A 54 -16.80 15.47 -50.89
C SER A 54 -16.28 16.74 -50.22
N HIS A 55 -15.28 17.35 -50.84
CA HIS A 55 -14.76 18.67 -50.52
C HIS A 55 -15.81 19.73 -50.86
N CYS A 56 -15.97 20.77 -50.04
CA CYS A 56 -16.38 22.08 -50.52
C CYS A 56 -15.83 23.19 -49.62
N LEU A 57 -15.17 24.14 -50.28
CA LEU A 57 -14.50 25.29 -49.71
C LEU A 57 -15.48 26.48 -49.57
N THR A 58 -15.13 27.40 -48.65
CA THR A 58 -15.47 28.84 -48.58
C THR A 58 -16.87 29.30 -48.14
N LEU A 59 -16.96 30.07 -47.04
CA LEU A 59 -17.07 31.55 -47.06
C LEU A 59 -16.93 32.21 -45.66
N LEU A 60 -16.69 33.52 -45.71
CA LEU A 60 -16.08 34.46 -44.76
C LEU A 60 -17.06 35.13 -43.75
N ALA A 61 -16.47 35.77 -42.72
CA ALA A 61 -17.01 36.83 -41.81
C ALA A 61 -17.88 36.37 -40.62
N ALA A 62 -17.77 36.90 -39.40
CA ALA A 62 -17.26 38.19 -38.94
C ALA A 62 -16.64 38.10 -37.52
N LEU A 63 -15.57 38.87 -37.30
CA LEU A 63 -14.93 39.10 -36.00
C LEU A 63 -15.68 40.17 -35.22
N LEU A 64 -16.18 39.83 -34.02
CA LEU A 64 -16.51 40.79 -32.97
C LEU A 64 -15.48 40.62 -31.84
N PRO A 65 -14.82 41.69 -31.36
CA PRO A 65 -13.91 41.59 -30.23
C PRO A 65 -14.72 41.61 -28.94
N PHE A 66 -15.09 40.45 -28.42
CA PHE A 66 -15.40 40.35 -26.99
C PHE A 66 -14.09 40.33 -26.22
N THR A 67 -13.63 41.50 -25.79
CA THR A 67 -12.55 41.61 -24.80
C THR A 67 -13.08 41.18 -23.44
N HIS A 68 -13.16 39.87 -23.21
CA HIS A 68 -13.17 39.34 -21.85
C HIS A 68 -11.71 39.29 -21.38
N ALA A 69 -11.28 40.33 -20.68
CA ALA A 69 -10.07 40.27 -19.87
C ALA A 69 -10.35 39.31 -18.70
N ALA A 70 -10.17 38.01 -18.94
CA ALA A 70 -9.99 37.06 -17.85
C ALA A 70 -8.67 37.44 -17.15
N PRO A 71 -8.64 37.55 -15.82
CA PRO A 71 -7.37 37.76 -15.13
C PRO A 71 -6.49 36.55 -15.41
N THR A 72 -5.40 36.77 -16.16
CA THR A 72 -4.31 35.80 -16.28
C THR A 72 -3.62 35.75 -14.91
N VAL A 73 -4.15 34.96 -13.98
CA VAL A 73 -3.33 34.45 -12.89
C VAL A 73 -2.23 33.64 -13.58
N SER A 74 -1.00 34.15 -13.53
CA SER A 74 0.08 33.74 -14.44
C SER A 74 0.37 32.23 -14.36
N SER A 75 0.55 31.60 -15.52
CA SER A 75 1.00 30.20 -15.63
C SER A 75 2.22 29.94 -14.74
N ALA A 76 3.20 30.85 -14.80
CA ALA A 76 4.44 30.76 -14.02
C ALA A 76 4.24 30.70 -12.50
N ARG A 77 3.16 31.28 -11.94
CA ARG A 77 2.88 31.20 -10.50
C ARG A 77 2.22 29.87 -10.12
N ARG A 78 1.48 29.25 -11.04
CA ARG A 78 0.93 27.89 -10.85
C ARG A 78 2.01 26.83 -11.02
N ASP A 79 2.91 27.01 -11.98
CA ASP A 79 4.06 26.13 -12.21
C ASP A 79 4.96 26.12 -10.97
N ALA A 80 5.34 27.30 -10.44
CA ALA A 80 6.17 27.40 -9.24
C ALA A 80 5.52 26.83 -7.96
N ALA A 81 4.19 26.99 -7.78
CA ALA A 81 3.49 26.43 -6.63
C ALA A 81 3.33 24.90 -6.73
N SER A 82 3.18 24.38 -7.95
CA SER A 82 3.17 22.94 -8.20
C SER A 82 4.57 22.34 -7.97
N ASP A 83 5.62 23.04 -8.39
CA ASP A 83 7.01 22.59 -8.23
C ASP A 83 7.43 22.60 -6.75
N ASP A 84 7.02 23.59 -5.96
CA ASP A 84 7.23 23.61 -4.51
C ASP A 84 6.55 22.43 -3.81
N TYR A 85 5.27 22.18 -4.10
CA TYR A 85 4.56 21.02 -3.54
C TYR A 85 5.23 19.70 -3.95
N ASN A 86 5.57 19.54 -5.23
CA ASN A 86 6.22 18.34 -5.74
C ASN A 86 7.59 18.12 -5.06
N SER A 87 8.39 19.17 -4.90
CA SER A 87 9.69 19.09 -4.21
C SER A 87 9.51 18.59 -2.79
N ARG A 88 8.61 19.23 -2.01
CA ARG A 88 8.28 18.84 -0.64
C ARG A 88 7.79 17.39 -0.55
N PHE A 89 6.95 16.98 -1.50
CA PHE A 89 6.44 15.62 -1.57
C PHE A 89 7.53 14.59 -1.88
N LEU A 90 8.47 14.90 -2.77
CA LEU A 90 9.61 14.03 -3.05
C LEU A 90 10.58 13.95 -1.87
N VAL A 91 10.81 15.06 -1.16
CA VAL A 91 11.62 15.07 0.07
C VAL A 91 10.98 14.22 1.16
N TYR A 92 9.65 14.30 1.30
CA TYR A 92 8.89 13.41 2.17
C TYR A 92 9.09 11.94 1.77
N ALA A 93 8.90 11.59 0.49
CA ALA A 93 9.12 10.23 0.02
C ALA A 93 10.57 9.74 0.24
N LEU A 94 11.55 10.61 -0.01
CA LEU A 94 12.97 10.31 0.21
C LEU A 94 13.27 10.00 1.67
N SER A 95 12.65 10.74 2.61
CA SER A 95 12.86 10.51 4.04
C SER A 95 12.42 9.10 4.48
N LEU A 96 11.38 8.56 3.84
CA LEU A 96 10.88 7.22 4.08
C LEU A 96 11.75 6.15 3.42
N GLU A 97 12.17 6.37 2.17
CA GLU A 97 13.10 5.46 1.49
C GLU A 97 14.44 5.36 2.23
N GLN A 98 14.96 6.48 2.74
CA GLN A 98 16.17 6.53 3.55
C GLN A 98 16.00 5.80 4.89
N LEU A 99 14.86 5.94 5.56
CA LEU A 99 14.55 5.21 6.79
C LEU A 99 14.60 3.70 6.55
N VAL A 100 13.92 3.22 5.50
CA VAL A 100 13.86 1.77 5.22
C VAL A 100 15.20 1.25 4.71
N PHE A 101 15.93 2.03 3.91
CA PHE A 101 17.32 1.73 3.56
C PHE A 101 18.19 1.59 4.82
N ALA A 102 18.11 2.53 5.76
CA ALA A 102 18.87 2.51 7.00
C ALA A 102 18.51 1.30 7.86
N PHE A 103 17.23 0.92 7.94
CA PHE A 103 16.77 -0.29 8.60
C PHE A 103 17.47 -1.54 8.05
N TYR A 104 17.40 -1.75 6.73
CA TYR A 104 18.04 -2.93 6.12
C TYR A 104 19.55 -2.89 6.22
N ASN A 105 20.16 -1.74 5.98
CA ASN A 105 21.60 -1.60 5.98
C ASN A 105 22.21 -1.85 7.37
N SER A 106 21.62 -1.25 8.40
CA SER A 106 22.06 -1.46 9.80
C SER A 106 21.81 -2.90 10.25
N SER A 107 20.61 -3.45 9.99
CA SER A 107 20.24 -4.80 10.42
C SER A 107 21.09 -5.89 9.75
N LEU A 108 21.34 -5.78 8.43
CA LEU A 108 22.18 -6.76 7.70
C LEU A 108 23.68 -6.63 7.99
N SER A 109 24.10 -5.50 8.56
CA SER A 109 25.45 -5.33 9.10
C SER A 109 25.59 -5.99 10.47
N LEU A 110 24.51 -6.03 11.26
CA LEU A 110 24.44 -6.73 12.55
C LEU A 110 24.27 -8.25 12.39
N LEU A 111 23.47 -8.70 11.42
CA LEU A 111 23.06 -10.10 11.25
C LEU A 111 23.79 -10.78 10.08
N SER A 112 24.63 -11.75 10.42
CA SER A 112 25.43 -12.53 9.47
C SER A 112 24.62 -13.65 8.79
N ALA A 113 25.18 -14.26 7.75
CA ALA A 113 24.57 -15.45 7.14
C ALA A 113 24.44 -16.62 8.14
N ASP A 114 25.35 -16.72 9.10
CA ASP A 114 25.37 -17.75 10.14
C ASP A 114 24.21 -17.54 11.11
N ASP A 115 23.86 -16.29 11.43
CA ASP A 115 22.72 -15.96 12.29
C ASP A 115 21.38 -16.35 11.63
N PHE A 116 21.25 -16.14 10.31
CA PHE A 116 20.07 -16.60 9.55
C PHE A 116 19.99 -18.14 9.52
N ARG A 117 21.12 -18.83 9.29
CA ARG A 117 21.17 -20.29 9.33
C ARG A 117 20.84 -20.84 10.72
N ALA A 118 21.35 -20.20 11.77
CA ALA A 118 21.07 -20.56 13.16
C ALA A 118 19.58 -20.37 13.53
N ALA A 119 18.93 -19.35 12.96
CA ALA A 119 17.49 -19.14 13.04
C ALA A 119 16.66 -20.09 12.15
N GLY A 120 17.30 -21.01 11.41
CA GLY A 120 16.63 -22.01 10.59
C GLY A 120 16.20 -21.52 9.20
N HIS A 121 16.71 -20.37 8.76
CA HIS A 121 16.45 -19.86 7.42
C HIS A 121 17.49 -20.35 6.40
N PRO A 122 17.06 -20.71 5.18
CA PRO A 122 17.98 -21.03 4.09
C PRO A 122 18.71 -19.78 3.58
N ASP A 123 19.90 -19.95 3.01
CA ASP A 123 20.77 -18.85 2.58
C ASP A 123 20.11 -17.86 1.59
N TYR A 124 19.09 -18.28 0.86
CA TYR A 124 18.38 -17.38 -0.06
C TYR A 124 17.62 -16.28 0.68
N VAL A 125 17.24 -16.48 1.95
CA VAL A 125 16.51 -15.48 2.74
C VAL A 125 17.37 -14.26 2.95
N ARG A 126 18.59 -14.42 3.48
CA ARG A 126 19.50 -13.28 3.67
C ARG A 126 19.86 -12.60 2.34
N ARG A 127 20.10 -13.38 1.28
CA ARG A 127 20.33 -12.81 -0.06
C ARG A 127 19.15 -12.04 -0.63
N GLY A 128 17.91 -12.47 -0.33
CA GLY A 128 16.70 -11.73 -0.68
C GLY A 128 16.67 -10.36 0.00
N TYR A 129 16.97 -10.31 1.30
CA TYR A 129 17.06 -9.04 2.03
C TYR A 129 18.20 -8.13 1.55
N GLU A 130 19.33 -8.68 1.10
CA GLU A 130 20.39 -7.88 0.46
C GLU A 130 19.93 -7.25 -0.86
N GLN A 131 19.08 -7.93 -1.62
CA GLN A 131 18.46 -7.39 -2.84
C GLN A 131 17.47 -6.28 -2.50
N ILE A 132 16.61 -6.50 -1.49
CA ILE A 132 15.67 -5.48 -1.00
C ILE A 132 16.43 -4.22 -0.56
N ARG A 133 17.47 -4.35 0.27
CA ARG A 133 18.34 -3.23 0.67
C ARG A 133 18.86 -2.46 -0.54
N LYS A 134 19.31 -3.16 -1.58
CA LYS A 134 19.81 -2.51 -2.80
C LYS A 134 18.70 -1.74 -3.51
N THR A 135 17.48 -2.26 -3.57
CA THR A 135 16.34 -1.54 -4.15
C THR A 135 16.06 -0.23 -3.43
N TYR A 136 16.05 -0.21 -2.09
CA TYR A 136 15.86 1.04 -1.34
C TYR A 136 17.00 2.06 -1.57
N GLN A 137 18.22 1.60 -1.82
CA GLN A 137 19.30 2.48 -2.27
C GLN A 137 19.00 3.06 -3.65
N ASP A 138 18.61 2.22 -4.62
CA ASP A 138 18.30 2.66 -5.98
C ASP A 138 17.08 3.62 -6.02
N HIS A 139 16.07 3.41 -5.17
CA HIS A 139 14.94 4.35 -4.98
C HIS A 139 15.39 5.69 -4.38
N SER A 140 16.23 5.66 -3.33
CA SER A 140 16.76 6.88 -2.71
C SER A 140 17.57 7.70 -3.72
N ASP A 141 18.44 7.06 -4.50
CA ASP A 141 19.23 7.71 -5.54
C ASP A 141 18.35 8.34 -6.63
N TYR A 142 17.26 7.66 -7.01
CA TYR A 142 16.27 8.20 -7.94
C TYR A 142 15.62 9.48 -7.40
N LEU A 143 15.12 9.46 -6.16
CA LEU A 143 14.45 10.62 -5.55
C LEU A 143 15.39 11.81 -5.35
N ILE A 144 16.64 11.56 -4.94
CA ILE A 144 17.67 12.61 -4.81
C ILE A 144 17.90 13.31 -6.17
N ASN A 145 17.94 12.56 -7.26
CA ASN A 145 18.10 13.13 -8.59
C ASN A 145 16.88 13.96 -9.01
N GLU A 146 15.66 13.49 -8.73
CA GLU A 146 14.43 14.24 -9.05
C GLU A 146 14.32 15.54 -8.24
N ILE A 147 14.62 15.51 -6.94
CA ILE A 147 14.67 16.72 -6.09
C ILE A 147 15.72 17.71 -6.63
N SER A 148 16.89 17.20 -7.02
CA SER A 148 17.95 18.02 -7.62
C SER A 148 17.51 18.67 -8.95
N ASN A 149 16.73 17.95 -9.77
CA ASN A 149 16.18 18.46 -11.03
C ASN A 149 15.15 19.57 -10.82
N LEU A 150 14.45 19.58 -9.67
CA LEU A 150 13.55 20.66 -9.25
C LEU A 150 14.29 21.86 -8.64
N GLY A 151 15.62 21.80 -8.50
CA GLY A 151 16.47 22.91 -8.06
C GLY A 151 16.69 23.01 -6.56
N ASP A 152 16.42 21.95 -5.79
CA ASP A 152 16.54 21.93 -4.33
C ASP A 152 17.46 20.81 -3.80
N PRO A 153 18.73 20.72 -4.25
CA PRO A 153 19.62 19.60 -3.91
C PRO A 153 19.94 19.49 -2.40
N ASP A 154 19.80 20.59 -1.65
CA ASP A 154 20.12 20.63 -0.22
C ASP A 154 18.98 20.05 0.66
N ALA A 155 17.77 19.88 0.11
CA ALA A 155 16.63 19.30 0.81
C ALA A 155 16.74 17.77 1.02
N ALA A 156 17.73 17.11 0.39
CA ALA A 156 17.94 15.66 0.44
C ALA A 156 18.75 15.17 1.66
N GLY A 157 18.77 15.93 2.76
CA GLY A 157 19.55 15.57 3.95
C GLY A 157 19.12 14.24 4.59
N HIS A 158 20.05 13.58 5.28
CA HIS A 158 19.88 12.25 5.85
C HIS A 158 19.76 12.30 7.38
N CYS A 159 18.74 11.64 7.94
CA CYS A 159 18.56 11.50 9.39
C CYS A 159 19.23 10.24 9.95
N ASP A 160 19.49 10.20 11.25
CA ASP A 160 19.86 8.99 11.96
C ASP A 160 18.62 8.27 12.48
N TYR A 161 18.69 6.93 12.51
CA TYR A 161 17.57 6.07 12.87
C TYR A 161 17.99 5.01 13.88
N ALA A 162 17.06 4.57 14.71
CA ALA A 162 17.25 3.45 15.63
C ALA A 162 16.13 2.41 15.49
N PHE A 163 16.52 1.14 15.38
CA PHE A 163 15.60 0.01 15.23
C PHE A 163 15.80 -0.99 16.37
N PRO A 164 14.73 -1.56 16.95
CA PRO A 164 14.83 -2.50 18.06
C PRO A 164 15.24 -3.93 17.62
N VAL A 165 16.19 -4.06 16.71
CA VAL A 165 16.63 -5.35 16.15
C VAL A 165 17.79 -5.92 16.95
N LYS A 166 17.62 -7.12 17.53
CA LYS A 166 18.68 -7.88 18.22
C LYS A 166 18.86 -9.28 17.64
N THR A 167 17.79 -9.87 17.13
CA THR A 167 17.77 -11.23 16.59
C THR A 167 17.34 -11.24 15.12
N THR A 168 17.58 -12.36 14.43
CA THR A 168 17.05 -12.59 13.07
C THR A 168 15.53 -12.52 13.04
N GLU A 169 14.85 -12.98 14.10
CA GLU A 169 13.39 -12.96 14.19
C GLU A 169 12.87 -11.53 14.38
N ASP A 170 13.54 -10.70 15.21
CA ASP A 170 13.20 -9.27 15.36
C ASP A 170 13.30 -8.56 14.00
N PHE A 171 14.36 -8.85 13.24
CA PHE A 171 14.55 -8.28 11.91
C PHE A 171 13.49 -8.74 10.92
N ILE A 172 13.15 -10.03 10.88
CA ILE A 172 12.14 -10.57 9.97
C ILE A 172 10.76 -9.97 10.28
N ASN A 173 10.40 -9.90 11.57
CA ASN A 173 9.15 -9.28 12.00
C ASN A 173 9.14 -7.81 11.62
N LEU A 174 10.14 -7.03 12.05
CA LEU A 174 10.18 -5.60 11.71
C LEU A 174 10.20 -5.36 10.18
N SER A 175 10.84 -6.25 9.40
CA SER A 175 10.79 -6.16 7.95
C SER A 175 9.38 -6.32 7.40
N GLU A 176 8.63 -7.36 7.81
CA GLU A 176 7.27 -7.58 7.31
C GLU A 176 6.39 -6.33 7.48
N ALA A 177 6.52 -5.65 8.60
CA ALA A 177 5.76 -4.45 8.80
C ALA A 177 6.35 -3.22 8.11
N MET A 178 7.68 -3.06 7.99
CA MET A 178 8.27 -2.00 7.15
C MET A 178 7.75 -2.08 5.72
N GLN A 179 7.57 -3.29 5.18
CA GLN A 179 6.92 -3.48 3.89
C GLN A 179 5.41 -3.17 3.93
N ALA A 180 4.69 -3.52 4.99
CA ALA A 180 3.28 -3.11 5.14
C ALA A 180 3.13 -1.58 5.16
N LEU A 181 4.02 -0.88 5.87
CA LEU A 181 4.10 0.58 5.89
C LEU A 181 4.41 1.14 4.50
N ALA A 182 5.42 0.60 3.81
CA ALA A 182 5.82 1.06 2.48
C ALA A 182 4.68 0.88 1.45
N VAL A 183 4.06 -0.30 1.42
CA VAL A 183 2.91 -0.60 0.53
C VAL A 183 1.75 0.36 0.80
N SER A 184 1.37 0.53 2.06
CA SER A 184 0.26 1.39 2.45
C SER A 184 0.54 2.87 2.19
N THR A 185 1.79 3.29 2.39
CA THR A 185 2.28 4.64 2.09
C THR A 185 2.20 4.92 0.61
N PHE A 186 2.78 4.07 -0.24
CA PHE A 186 2.74 4.31 -1.68
C PHE A 186 1.31 4.25 -2.24
N ALA A 187 0.47 3.36 -1.72
CA ALA A 187 -0.94 3.32 -2.08
C ALA A 187 -1.66 4.65 -1.78
N GLY A 188 -1.40 5.27 -0.62
CA GLY A 188 -1.96 6.59 -0.28
C GLY A 188 -1.27 7.78 -0.96
N ALA A 189 0.03 7.69 -1.20
CA ALA A 189 0.84 8.69 -1.91
C ALA A 189 0.35 8.89 -3.35
N LEU A 190 -0.11 7.83 -4.02
CA LEU A 190 -0.69 7.91 -5.36
C LEU A 190 -1.94 8.80 -5.42
N GLU A 191 -2.69 8.94 -4.32
CA GLU A 191 -3.83 9.86 -4.25
C GLU A 191 -3.41 11.34 -4.11
N HIS A 192 -2.16 11.59 -3.70
CA HIS A 192 -1.61 12.93 -3.43
C HIS A 192 -0.62 13.41 -4.50
N SER A 193 -0.22 12.56 -5.45
CA SER A 193 0.70 12.95 -6.51
C SER A 193 0.01 13.85 -7.53
N HIS A 194 0.55 15.06 -7.73
CA HIS A 194 0.04 16.02 -8.71
C HIS A 194 0.78 15.95 -10.06
N SER A 195 1.63 14.94 -10.24
CA SER A 195 2.53 14.78 -11.38
C SER A 195 2.43 13.37 -11.95
N ASP A 196 2.11 13.26 -13.25
CA ASP A 196 1.96 11.97 -13.93
C ASP A 196 3.24 11.13 -13.89
N ILE A 197 4.41 11.79 -13.97
CA ILE A 197 5.71 11.10 -13.92
C ILE A 197 5.98 10.52 -12.53
N TYR A 198 5.66 11.25 -11.46
CA TYR A 198 5.82 10.76 -10.09
C TYR A 198 4.77 9.71 -9.74
N THR A 199 3.53 9.88 -10.21
CA THR A 199 2.48 8.86 -10.09
C THR A 199 2.93 7.54 -10.71
N THR A 200 3.56 7.59 -11.89
CA THR A 200 4.09 6.39 -12.56
C THR A 200 5.21 5.75 -11.73
N ALA A 201 6.20 6.53 -11.30
CA ALA A 201 7.32 6.03 -10.50
C ALA A 201 6.85 5.42 -9.17
N PHE A 202 5.94 6.06 -8.44
CA PHE A 202 5.37 5.53 -7.21
C PHE A 202 4.52 4.27 -7.44
N GLY A 203 3.85 4.16 -8.57
CA GLY A 203 3.15 2.93 -8.95
C GLY A 203 4.11 1.76 -9.20
N GLU A 204 5.28 2.03 -9.78
CA GLU A 204 6.35 1.04 -9.96
C GLU A 204 6.96 0.61 -8.61
N MET A 205 7.24 1.58 -7.72
CA MET A 205 7.73 1.33 -6.36
C MET A 205 6.71 0.49 -5.57
N LEU A 206 5.43 0.88 -5.51
CA LEU A 206 4.35 0.11 -4.88
C LEU A 206 4.34 -1.35 -5.36
N GLY A 207 4.50 -1.57 -6.66
CA GLY A 207 4.52 -2.89 -7.27
C GLY A 207 5.70 -3.76 -6.81
N LEU A 208 6.85 -3.17 -6.48
CA LEU A 208 7.99 -3.87 -5.88
C LEU A 208 7.76 -4.11 -4.38
N GLU A 209 7.30 -3.10 -3.65
CA GLU A 209 7.03 -3.21 -2.21
C GLU A 209 6.03 -4.34 -1.91
N ALA A 210 4.96 -4.45 -2.70
CA ALA A 210 3.98 -5.52 -2.55
C ALA A 210 4.57 -6.92 -2.81
N ARG A 211 5.54 -7.03 -3.73
CA ARG A 211 6.26 -8.30 -3.98
C ARG A 211 7.17 -8.66 -2.81
N TYR A 212 7.82 -7.67 -2.20
CA TYR A 212 8.63 -7.88 -1.00
C TYR A 212 7.78 -8.29 0.19
N ALA A 213 6.67 -7.59 0.45
CA ALA A 213 5.70 -7.96 1.48
C ALA A 213 5.25 -9.43 1.31
N THR A 214 4.85 -9.81 0.09
CA THR A 214 4.43 -11.17 -0.24
C THR A 214 5.57 -12.18 -0.07
N TRP A 215 6.79 -11.85 -0.48
CA TRP A 215 7.93 -12.74 -0.33
C TRP A 215 8.30 -12.96 1.15
N ILE A 216 8.24 -11.91 1.98
CA ILE A 216 8.48 -12.02 3.42
C ILE A 216 7.43 -12.91 4.06
N SER A 217 6.13 -12.64 3.87
CA SER A 217 5.07 -13.44 4.49
C SER A 217 5.10 -14.90 4.03
N THR A 218 5.20 -15.15 2.72
CA THR A 218 5.07 -16.51 2.16
C THR A 218 6.38 -17.30 2.16
N ALA A 219 7.48 -16.73 1.68
CA ALA A 219 8.73 -17.47 1.47
C ALA A 219 9.64 -17.45 2.70
N VAL A 220 9.58 -16.40 3.53
CA VAL A 220 10.37 -16.28 4.75
C VAL A 220 9.58 -16.82 5.94
N LYS A 221 8.38 -16.29 6.18
CA LYS A 221 7.54 -16.62 7.35
C LYS A 221 6.60 -17.81 7.14
N LYS A 222 6.52 -18.34 5.91
CA LYS A 222 5.75 -19.55 5.55
C LYS A 222 4.24 -19.44 5.80
N GLN A 223 3.72 -18.21 5.76
CA GLN A 223 2.30 -17.90 5.83
C GLN A 223 1.64 -18.12 4.45
N ASP A 224 0.30 -18.16 4.42
CA ASP A 224 -0.45 -18.10 3.17
C ASP A 224 -0.58 -16.65 2.67
N LEU A 225 -1.13 -16.46 1.48
CA LEU A 225 -1.38 -15.13 0.93
C LEU A 225 -2.44 -14.41 1.76
N ALA A 226 -2.24 -13.12 2.01
CA ALA A 226 -3.24 -12.27 2.63
C ALA A 226 -4.52 -12.24 1.79
N ASP A 227 -5.67 -12.44 2.44
CA ASP A 227 -6.98 -12.49 1.79
C ASP A 227 -7.58 -11.08 1.64
N MET A 228 -6.94 -10.23 0.83
CA MET A 228 -7.38 -8.86 0.59
C MET A 228 -7.42 -8.53 -0.91
N SER A 229 -8.37 -7.69 -1.31
CA SER A 229 -8.54 -7.26 -2.72
C SER A 229 -7.89 -5.91 -3.02
N PHE A 230 -7.63 -5.11 -1.99
CA PHE A 230 -7.03 -3.78 -2.07
C PHE A 230 -6.10 -3.58 -0.88
N GLU A 231 -5.02 -2.83 -1.08
CA GLU A 231 -4.17 -2.33 0.01
C GLU A 231 -4.90 -1.28 0.84
N SER A 232 -4.46 -1.11 2.09
CA SER A 232 -4.99 -0.12 3.03
C SER A 232 -4.19 1.18 2.90
N PRO A 233 -4.63 2.19 2.13
CA PRO A 233 -3.84 3.40 1.92
C PRO A 233 -3.70 4.20 3.23
N LEU A 234 -2.46 4.61 3.56
CA LEU A 234 -2.20 5.53 4.67
C LEU A 234 -2.17 6.98 4.17
N LYS A 235 -2.59 7.90 5.04
CA LYS A 235 -2.37 9.34 4.82
C LYS A 235 -0.92 9.70 5.13
N LEU A 236 -0.46 10.86 4.65
CA LEU A 236 0.89 11.33 4.95
C LEU A 236 1.13 11.52 6.47
N ASN A 237 0.12 12.00 7.20
CA ASN A 237 0.14 12.13 8.66
C ASN A 237 0.32 10.77 9.35
N ASP A 238 -0.42 9.78 8.87
CA ASP A 238 -0.39 8.43 9.41
C ASP A 238 0.98 7.78 9.22
N THR A 239 1.49 7.83 7.98
CA THR A 239 2.82 7.29 7.64
C THR A 239 3.92 7.99 8.44
N TRP A 240 3.87 9.32 8.55
CA TRP A 240 4.89 10.07 9.29
C TRP A 240 4.82 9.83 10.80
N THR A 241 3.63 9.72 11.37
CA THR A 241 3.45 9.36 12.78
C THR A 241 4.19 8.06 13.12
N ILE A 242 4.13 7.06 12.24
CA ILE A 242 4.83 5.79 12.42
C ILE A 242 6.33 5.93 12.14
N ALA A 243 6.70 6.49 10.98
CA ALA A 243 8.09 6.60 10.53
C ALA A 243 8.93 7.48 11.46
N GLY A 244 8.38 8.61 11.91
CA GLY A 244 9.02 9.55 12.82
C GLY A 244 9.45 8.92 14.16
N GLY A 245 8.76 7.86 14.60
CA GLY A 245 9.12 7.11 15.81
C GLY A 245 10.49 6.42 15.73
N TYR A 246 11.04 6.21 14.53
CA TYR A 246 12.36 5.60 14.33
C TYR A 246 13.49 6.64 14.15
N VAL A 247 13.15 7.92 14.00
CA VAL A 247 14.12 9.01 13.79
C VAL A 247 14.75 9.42 15.12
N THR A 248 16.08 9.38 15.22
CA THR A 248 16.80 9.80 16.45
C THR A 248 17.36 11.21 16.35
N SER A 249 17.81 11.62 15.16
CA SER A 249 18.38 12.94 14.91
C SER A 249 18.34 13.25 13.42
N CYS A 250 18.24 14.52 13.07
CA CYS A 250 18.34 15.01 11.71
C CYS A 250 19.28 16.22 11.66
N PRO A 251 19.98 16.47 10.54
CA PRO A 251 20.77 17.68 10.35
C PRO A 251 19.95 18.97 10.59
N PRO A 252 20.57 20.06 11.07
CA PRO A 252 19.89 21.35 11.16
C PRO A 252 19.35 21.78 9.79
N GLY A 253 18.09 22.20 9.74
CA GLY A 253 17.43 22.60 8.48
C GLY A 253 16.71 21.46 7.75
N THR A 254 16.77 20.22 8.25
CA THR A 254 15.96 19.10 7.74
C THR A 254 14.79 18.76 8.69
N VAL A 255 14.25 19.78 9.36
CA VAL A 255 13.11 19.63 10.28
C VAL A 255 11.82 19.52 9.46
N PRO A 256 10.96 18.51 9.70
CA PRO A 256 9.78 18.18 8.89
C PRO A 256 8.92 19.37 8.45
N ASP A 257 8.64 20.31 9.35
CA ASP A 257 7.68 21.40 9.11
C ASP A 257 8.06 22.32 7.93
N ASP A 258 9.36 22.51 7.69
CA ASP A 258 9.86 23.44 6.66
C ASP A 258 10.14 22.75 5.32
N ILE A 259 10.31 21.42 5.30
CA ILE A 259 10.74 20.67 4.10
C ILE A 259 9.69 19.68 3.57
N PHE A 260 8.71 19.28 4.37
CA PHE A 260 7.63 18.38 3.95
C PHE A 260 6.40 19.15 3.46
N PRO A 261 5.38 18.46 2.89
CA PRO A 261 4.11 19.09 2.57
C PRO A 261 3.52 19.79 3.79
N HIS A 262 2.92 20.96 3.60
CA HIS A 262 2.31 21.69 4.70
C HIS A 262 1.10 20.94 5.29
N GLY A 263 0.86 21.15 6.59
CA GLY A 263 -0.28 20.58 7.29
C GLY A 263 -0.06 19.15 7.75
N LEU A 264 1.20 18.71 7.82
CA LEU A 264 1.51 17.46 8.51
C LEU A 264 1.31 17.63 10.02
N ASN A 265 0.61 16.67 10.63
CA ASN A 265 0.41 16.60 12.07
C ASN A 265 0.73 15.18 12.55
N ASP A 266 1.51 15.09 13.62
CA ASP A 266 1.76 13.83 14.31
C ASP A 266 0.55 13.48 15.18
N TRP A 267 0.17 12.21 15.15
CA TRP A 267 -0.85 11.68 16.05
C TRP A 267 -0.24 11.08 17.31
N PRO A 268 -0.96 11.10 18.45
CA PRO A 268 -0.54 10.35 19.63
C PRO A 268 -0.33 8.88 19.31
N ILE A 269 0.82 8.34 19.75
CA ILE A 269 1.17 6.94 19.52
C ILE A 269 0.18 6.03 20.24
N LEU A 270 -0.42 5.11 19.47
CA LEU A 270 -1.32 4.09 19.95
C LEU A 270 -0.51 2.84 20.30
N THR A 271 -0.50 2.48 21.58
CA THR A 271 0.13 1.25 22.06
C THR A 271 -0.86 0.09 22.03
N VAL A 272 -0.40 -1.01 21.43
CA VAL A 272 -1.15 -2.26 21.25
C VAL A 272 -0.33 -3.44 21.81
N PRO A 273 -0.96 -4.52 22.29
CA PRO A 273 -0.22 -5.66 22.83
C PRO A 273 0.52 -6.42 21.74
N ASP A 274 1.71 -6.95 22.05
CA ASP A 274 2.57 -7.72 21.14
C ASP A 274 1.88 -8.89 20.40
N THR A 275 0.73 -9.36 20.88
CA THR A 275 -0.06 -10.41 20.23
C THR A 275 -1.52 -10.00 20.22
N VAL A 276 -2.09 -9.93 19.01
CA VAL A 276 -3.49 -9.59 18.77
C VAL A 276 -4.12 -10.69 17.92
N ARG A 277 -5.25 -11.27 18.34
CA ARG A 277 -5.94 -12.32 17.57
C ARG A 277 -7.36 -11.91 17.23
N PRO A 278 -7.90 -12.33 16.08
CA PRO A 278 -9.30 -12.07 15.73
C PRO A 278 -10.26 -12.63 16.79
N GLY A 279 -11.19 -11.79 17.26
CA GLY A 279 -12.17 -12.14 18.30
C GLY A 279 -11.71 -11.92 19.74
N ASP A 280 -10.41 -11.67 19.99
CA ASP A 280 -9.92 -11.36 21.33
C ASP A 280 -10.35 -9.96 21.78
N THR A 281 -10.45 -9.76 23.09
CA THR A 281 -10.51 -8.41 23.67
C THR A 281 -9.11 -8.02 24.11
N ILE A 282 -8.56 -6.99 23.47
CA ILE A 282 -7.23 -6.46 23.77
C ILE A 282 -7.31 -5.19 24.62
N SER A 283 -6.24 -4.90 25.36
CA SER A 283 -6.06 -3.62 26.05
C SER A 283 -5.12 -2.72 25.24
N ILE A 284 -5.52 -1.49 24.98
CA ILE A 284 -4.77 -0.47 24.24
C ILE A 284 -4.59 0.77 25.10
N SER A 285 -3.55 1.56 24.82
CA SER A 285 -3.30 2.82 25.52
C SER A 285 -2.72 3.87 24.59
N PHE A 286 -2.99 5.13 24.90
CA PHE A 286 -2.53 6.29 24.15
C PHE A 286 -2.54 7.53 25.05
N PRO A 287 -1.74 8.57 24.74
CA PRO A 287 -1.76 9.82 25.50
C PRO A 287 -3.15 10.47 25.56
N ASP A 288 -3.54 10.96 26.74
CA ASP A 288 -4.78 11.71 26.96
C ASP A 288 -4.60 13.19 26.58
N THR A 289 -4.54 13.45 25.28
CA THR A 289 -4.27 14.81 24.75
C THR A 289 -5.33 15.32 23.77
N LEU A 290 -6.08 14.44 23.11
CA LEU A 290 -6.98 14.79 22.00
C LEU A 290 -8.46 14.44 22.21
N TYR A 291 -8.84 14.03 23.43
CA TYR A 291 -10.22 13.73 23.81
C TYR A 291 -10.56 14.26 25.21
N ASN A 292 -11.84 14.32 25.52
CA ASN A 292 -12.38 14.64 26.83
C ASN A 292 -13.02 13.39 27.45
N THR A 293 -13.17 13.36 28.77
CA THR A 293 -13.78 12.23 29.49
C THR A 293 -15.20 11.88 29.05
N ASP A 294 -15.94 12.86 28.50
CA ASP A 294 -17.32 12.68 28.03
C ASP A 294 -17.40 12.25 26.55
N ASP A 295 -16.28 12.24 25.84
CA ASP A 295 -16.23 11.82 24.44
C ASP A 295 -16.49 10.31 24.32
N THR A 296 -17.33 9.93 23.38
CA THR A 296 -17.48 8.51 23.00
C THR A 296 -16.32 8.14 22.08
N LEU A 297 -15.51 7.18 22.51
CA LEU A 297 -14.37 6.70 21.74
C LEU A 297 -14.66 5.36 21.07
N PHE A 298 -14.06 5.16 19.91
CA PHE A 298 -14.10 3.90 19.17
C PHE A 298 -12.73 3.59 18.56
N ALA A 299 -12.50 2.32 18.30
CA ALA A 299 -11.37 1.81 17.54
C ALA A 299 -11.83 1.43 16.13
N GLY A 300 -11.14 1.96 15.12
CA GLY A 300 -11.36 1.62 13.71
C GLY A 300 -10.28 0.69 13.19
N PHE A 301 -10.66 -0.48 12.70
CA PHE A 301 -9.76 -1.47 12.08
C PHE A 301 -9.85 -1.34 10.56
N MET A 302 -8.83 -0.75 9.93
CA MET A 302 -8.77 -0.54 8.48
C MET A 302 -8.11 -1.73 7.77
N THR A 303 -8.85 -2.33 6.84
CA THR A 303 -8.37 -3.40 5.96
C THR A 303 -8.82 -3.15 4.51
N GLY A 304 -7.87 -3.03 3.60
CA GLY A 304 -8.11 -2.51 2.26
C GLY A 304 -8.81 -1.15 2.31
N ARG A 305 -9.98 -1.05 1.68
CA ARG A 305 -10.81 0.17 1.70
C ARG A 305 -11.96 0.13 2.71
N ASN A 306 -12.01 -0.90 3.56
CA ASN A 306 -13.06 -1.07 4.56
C ASN A 306 -12.52 -0.72 5.95
N MET A 307 -13.36 -0.10 6.77
CA MET A 307 -13.08 0.14 8.17
C MET A 307 -14.20 -0.45 9.02
N GLU A 308 -13.84 -1.27 10.00
CA GLU A 308 -14.77 -1.81 10.99
C GLU A 308 -14.53 -1.13 12.34
N SER A 309 -15.58 -0.53 12.91
CA SER A 309 -15.48 0.26 14.14
C SER A 309 -16.10 -0.45 15.33
N TYR A 310 -15.41 -0.41 16.47
CA TYR A 310 -15.84 -1.02 17.73
C TYR A 310 -15.70 -0.01 18.88
N PRO A 311 -16.69 0.07 19.80
CA PRO A 311 -16.61 1.01 20.92
C PRO A 311 -15.46 0.66 21.86
N LEU A 312 -14.79 1.68 22.40
CA LEU A 312 -13.80 1.50 23.46
C LEU A 312 -14.47 1.45 24.83
N VAL A 313 -13.95 0.59 25.71
CA VAL A 313 -14.37 0.50 27.11
C VAL A 313 -13.21 0.92 28.00
N GLY A 314 -13.35 2.02 28.75
CA GLY A 314 -12.31 2.49 29.66
C GLY A 314 -12.07 1.53 30.83
N ASN A 315 -10.81 1.32 31.17
CA ASN A 315 -10.36 0.47 32.27
C ASN A 315 -9.94 1.31 33.48
N ALA A 316 -9.89 0.69 34.66
CA ALA A 316 -9.54 1.36 35.91
C ALA A 316 -8.08 1.87 35.97
N ASP A 317 -7.20 1.33 35.12
CA ASP A 317 -5.80 1.72 35.00
C ASP A 317 -5.57 2.83 33.95
N GLY A 318 -6.64 3.34 33.34
CA GLY A 318 -6.57 4.37 32.28
C GLY A 318 -6.35 3.83 30.87
N SER A 319 -6.20 2.50 30.69
CA SER A 319 -6.22 1.87 29.36
C SER A 319 -7.64 1.74 28.82
N PHE A 320 -7.77 1.33 27.56
CA PHE A 320 -9.05 1.01 26.94
C PHE A 320 -9.08 -0.43 26.44
N SER A 321 -10.23 -1.09 26.56
CA SER A 321 -10.48 -2.40 25.98
C SER A 321 -11.29 -2.30 24.70
N VAL A 322 -10.92 -3.12 23.71
CA VAL A 322 -11.62 -3.25 22.43
C VAL A 322 -11.63 -4.71 21.98
N THR A 323 -12.75 -5.15 21.40
CA THR A 323 -12.85 -6.45 20.73
C THR A 323 -12.32 -6.36 19.31
N VAL A 324 -11.39 -7.24 18.98
CA VAL A 324 -10.81 -7.37 17.64
C VAL A 324 -11.83 -8.07 16.72
N PRO A 325 -12.16 -7.51 15.54
CA PRO A 325 -13.09 -8.14 14.61
C PRO A 325 -12.62 -9.55 14.19
N GLN A 326 -13.54 -10.50 14.04
CA GLN A 326 -13.17 -11.83 13.51
C GLN A 326 -12.85 -11.80 12.01
N SER A 327 -13.48 -10.88 11.28
CA SER A 327 -13.38 -10.69 9.82
C SER A 327 -11.99 -10.31 9.33
N ILE A 328 -11.16 -9.71 10.19
CA ILE A 328 -9.81 -9.27 9.82
C ILE A 328 -8.75 -10.38 9.93
N GLY A 329 -9.14 -11.59 10.35
CA GLY A 329 -8.25 -12.74 10.34
C GLY A 329 -7.74 -13.07 8.92
N GLY A 330 -6.43 -13.25 8.78
CA GLY A 330 -5.79 -13.56 7.50
C GLY A 330 -5.71 -12.41 6.50
N LYS A 331 -6.02 -11.17 6.91
CA LYS A 331 -6.00 -9.99 6.03
C LYS A 331 -4.62 -9.35 5.86
N GLY A 332 -3.55 -9.90 6.45
CA GLY A 332 -2.24 -9.27 6.39
C GLY A 332 -2.18 -8.01 7.26
N ALA A 333 -1.78 -6.88 6.70
CA ALA A 333 -1.65 -5.63 7.44
C ALA A 333 -3.01 -4.99 7.77
N VAL A 334 -3.24 -4.69 9.05
CA VAL A 334 -4.43 -3.99 9.56
C VAL A 334 -3.99 -2.76 10.32
N TRP A 335 -4.50 -1.59 9.93
CA TRP A 335 -4.21 -0.34 10.65
C TRP A 335 -5.31 -0.05 11.66
N LEU A 336 -4.93 0.03 12.94
CA LEU A 336 -5.81 0.35 14.05
C LEU A 336 -5.73 1.83 14.37
N TYR A 337 -6.87 2.49 14.37
CA TYR A 337 -7.03 3.90 14.72
C TYR A 337 -7.93 4.05 15.94
N VAL A 338 -7.75 5.13 16.70
CA VAL A 338 -8.72 5.57 17.72
C VAL A 338 -9.32 6.89 17.29
N GLY A 339 -10.65 6.96 17.28
CA GLY A 339 -11.38 8.18 16.98
C GLY A 339 -12.46 8.48 18.03
N LYS A 340 -12.97 9.71 17.98
CA LYS A 340 -14.13 10.16 18.75
C LYS A 340 -15.38 10.30 17.89
N GLY A 341 -16.54 10.05 18.49
CA GLY A 341 -17.85 10.15 17.84
C GLY A 341 -18.57 8.80 17.76
N ASP A 342 -19.35 8.62 16.70
CA ASP A 342 -20.28 7.47 16.54
C ASP A 342 -19.65 6.23 15.89
N GLY A 343 -18.37 6.29 15.50
CA GLY A 343 -17.68 5.19 14.84
C GLY A 343 -17.93 5.06 13.34
N SER A 344 -18.60 6.02 12.70
CA SER A 344 -18.88 5.97 11.26
C SER A 344 -17.64 6.10 10.37
N SER A 345 -16.67 6.93 10.77
CA SER A 345 -15.42 7.16 10.04
C SER A 345 -14.31 7.65 10.95
N VAL A 346 -13.04 7.36 10.61
CA VAL A 346 -11.87 8.04 11.19
C VAL A 346 -11.30 9.02 10.15
N SER A 347 -11.08 10.24 10.59
CA SER A 347 -10.56 11.37 9.82
C SER A 347 -9.70 12.24 10.72
N ASP A 348 -9.00 13.21 10.14
CA ASP A 348 -8.12 14.11 10.89
C ASP A 348 -8.91 14.95 11.93
N ASP A 349 -10.20 15.24 11.67
CA ASP A 349 -11.05 16.02 12.56
C ASP A 349 -11.47 15.27 13.83
N ASN A 350 -11.47 13.93 13.79
CA ASN A 350 -11.92 13.10 14.90
C ASN A 350 -10.91 12.04 15.35
N MET A 351 -9.68 12.08 14.83
CA MET A 351 -8.58 11.24 15.27
C MET A 351 -8.20 11.57 16.71
N VAL A 352 -7.92 10.53 17.49
CA VAL A 352 -7.43 10.64 18.87
C VAL A 352 -6.05 10.01 19.01
N ALA A 353 -5.80 8.86 18.36
CA ALA A 353 -4.50 8.20 18.37
C ALA A 353 -4.34 7.22 17.19
N GLY A 354 -3.09 6.91 16.87
CA GLY A 354 -2.71 5.93 15.83
C GLY A 354 -2.32 6.56 14.49
N PRO A 355 -2.16 5.76 13.43
CA PRO A 355 -2.40 4.33 13.42
C PRO A 355 -1.35 3.50 14.16
N ALA A 356 -1.79 2.37 14.71
CA ALA A 356 -0.92 1.24 15.07
C ALA A 356 -1.08 0.14 14.02
N LEU A 357 -0.05 -0.68 13.79
CA LEU A 357 -0.17 -1.82 12.88
C LEU A 357 -0.48 -3.08 13.66
N VAL A 358 -1.38 -3.88 13.13
CA VAL A 358 -1.58 -5.27 13.54
C VAL A 358 -1.42 -6.17 12.33
N MET A 359 -0.48 -7.11 12.40
CA MET A 359 -0.30 -8.13 11.37
C MET A 359 -1.24 -9.31 11.64
N MET A 360 -2.21 -9.52 10.75
CA MET A 360 -3.15 -10.63 10.74
C MET A 360 -2.70 -11.70 9.75
N ALA A 361 -1.78 -12.55 10.19
CA ALA A 361 -1.22 -13.63 9.38
C ALA A 361 -2.31 -14.54 8.77
N ALA A 362 -2.15 -14.89 7.49
CA ALA A 362 -2.97 -15.91 6.85
C ALA A 362 -2.39 -17.29 7.19
N ASN A 363 -3.22 -18.14 7.83
CA ASN A 363 -2.79 -19.47 8.27
C ASN A 363 -2.63 -20.42 7.08
N ARG A 364 -1.48 -21.08 7.00
CA ARG A 364 -1.26 -22.19 6.09
C ARG A 364 -1.88 -23.45 6.65
N GLU A 365 -2.76 -24.12 5.89
CA GLU A 365 -3.27 -25.43 6.30
C GLU A 365 -2.15 -26.49 6.16
N LYS A 366 -1.82 -27.21 7.24
CA LYS A 366 -0.93 -28.39 7.20
C LYS A 366 -1.73 -29.64 7.53
N ASP A 367 -1.91 -30.50 6.52
CA ASP A 367 -2.41 -31.87 6.69
C ASP A 367 -3.74 -32.01 7.46
N GLY A 368 -4.74 -31.18 7.12
CA GLY A 368 -6.11 -31.29 7.67
C GLY A 368 -6.22 -31.02 9.17
N ARG A 369 -5.15 -30.49 9.77
CA ARG A 369 -5.21 -29.71 10.99
C ARG A 369 -4.94 -28.30 10.54
N GLU A 370 -5.79 -27.35 10.93
CA GLU A 370 -5.37 -25.96 10.95
C GLU A 370 -4.06 -25.97 11.74
N SER A 371 -2.90 -25.86 11.06
CA SER A 371 -1.68 -25.66 11.81
C SER A 371 -1.88 -24.28 12.36
N ALA A 372 -2.26 -24.24 13.63
CA ALA A 372 -1.94 -23.13 14.48
C ALA A 372 -0.43 -22.95 14.33
N LEU A 373 -0.03 -22.09 13.39
CA LEU A 373 1.03 -21.16 13.66
C LEU A 373 0.47 -20.28 14.78
N GLU A 374 0.42 -20.86 16.00
CA GLU A 374 0.24 -20.10 17.21
C GLU A 374 1.32 -19.02 17.15
N ASN A 375 0.92 -17.75 17.14
CA ASN A 375 1.78 -16.59 17.43
C ASN A 375 2.53 -15.91 16.27
N ASN A 376 1.94 -15.84 15.06
CA ASN A 376 2.49 -14.97 14.01
C ASN A 376 1.74 -13.63 13.86
N THR A 377 0.76 -13.37 14.72
CA THR A 377 0.08 -12.07 14.80
C THR A 377 0.79 -11.19 15.81
N TRP A 378 1.30 -10.06 15.35
CA TRP A 378 2.10 -9.13 16.14
C TRP A 378 1.76 -7.69 15.76
N SER A 379 2.14 -6.73 16.59
CA SER A 379 1.79 -5.33 16.39
C SER A 379 2.95 -4.39 16.70
N TRP A 380 2.90 -3.20 16.14
CA TRP A 380 3.81 -2.10 16.45
C TRP A 380 3.05 -0.82 16.81
#